data_AF-A0A7C4M932-F1
#
_entry.id   AF-A0A7C4M932-F1
#
_cell.length_a   1.000
_cell.length_b   1.000
_cell.length_c   1.000
_cell.angle_alpha   90.00
_cell.angle_beta   90.00
_cell.angle_gamma   90.00
#
_symmetry.space_group_name_H-M   'P 1'
#
loop_
_entity.id
_entity.type
_entity.pdbx_description
1 polymer ?
#
loop_
_entity_poly.entity_id
_entity_poly.type
_entity_poly.pdbx_seq_one_letter_code
_entity_poly.pdbx_strand_id
1 'polypeptide(L)'
;MEKASITVLLLSIMLICTPLIYSQEVEPGLDFDTAKPVDLSTGSASISGSLTKIFEDNHYYMFTNLKSGVQISISGSLKGIEPGLTTVSLYSPSRARLIGIDQVVGKNVIKKVELSYLLAYDPTN
;
A
#
# COMPACT_ATOMS: atom_id res chain seq x y z
N MET A 1 45.14 18.76 -11.77
CA MET A 1 43.87 19.16 -11.12
C MET A 1 42.84 18.06 -11.34
N GLU A 2 42.92 16.97 -10.57
CA GLU A 2 41.96 15.85 -10.62
C GLU A 2 40.83 16.06 -9.61
N LYS A 3 40.08 17.16 -9.75
CA LYS A 3 38.90 17.43 -8.89
C LYS A 3 37.59 16.97 -9.52
N ALA A 4 37.63 16.41 -10.73
CA ALA A 4 36.44 15.98 -11.46
C ALA A 4 35.95 14.57 -11.09
N SER A 5 36.76 13.75 -10.40
CA SER A 5 36.44 12.32 -10.19
C SER A 5 35.53 12.06 -8.99
N ILE A 6 35.69 12.83 -7.90
CA ILE A 6 34.91 12.62 -6.66
C ILE A 6 33.47 13.09 -6.81
N THR A 7 33.24 14.21 -7.50
CA THR A 7 31.89 14.78 -7.69
C THR A 7 31.04 13.91 -8.60
N VAL A 8 31.64 13.28 -9.62
CA VAL A 8 30.94 12.34 -10.52
C VAL A 8 30.60 11.04 -9.79
N LEU A 9 31.49 10.56 -8.90
CA LEU A 9 31.24 9.37 -8.08
C LEU A 9 30.14 9.59 -7.02
N LEU A 10 30.08 10.78 -6.41
CA LEU A 10 29.02 11.13 -5.44
C LEU A 10 27.65 11.28 -6.12
N LEU A 11 27.61 11.85 -7.33
CA LEU A 11 26.37 11.93 -8.11
C LEU A 11 25.88 10.53 -8.52
N SER A 12 26.78 9.62 -8.91
CA SER A 12 26.39 8.27 -9.31
C SER A 12 25.88 7.43 -8.13
N ILE A 13 26.42 7.60 -6.92
CA ILE A 13 25.92 6.93 -5.71
C ILE A 13 24.52 7.46 -5.31
N MET A 14 24.29 8.77 -5.43
CA MET A 14 22.97 9.37 -5.13
C MET A 14 21.88 8.94 -6.10
N LEU A 15 22.21 8.68 -7.38
CA LEU A 15 21.25 8.26 -8.39
C LEU A 15 20.71 6.83 -8.16
N ILE A 16 21.47 5.98 -7.46
CA ILE A 16 21.10 4.58 -7.17
C ILE A 16 20.20 4.48 -5.92
N CYS A 17 20.16 5.52 -5.07
CA CYS A 17 19.32 5.56 -3.86
C CYS A 17 17.91 6.12 -4.10
N THR A 18 17.44 6.18 -5.34
CA THR A 18 16.02 6.42 -5.56
C THR A 18 15.27 5.13 -5.23
N PRO A 19 14.33 5.11 -4.26
CA PRO A 19 13.53 3.94 -4.00
C PRO A 19 12.75 3.62 -5.27
N LEU A 20 13.12 2.52 -5.92
CA LEU A 20 12.40 1.99 -7.07
C LEU A 20 11.00 1.62 -6.57
N ILE A 21 10.01 2.49 -6.80
CA ILE A 21 8.61 2.18 -6.53
C ILE A 21 8.20 1.15 -7.58
N TYR A 22 8.33 -0.13 -7.24
CA TYR A 22 7.89 -1.22 -8.09
C TYR A 22 6.36 -1.20 -8.09
N SER A 23 5.76 -0.77 -9.22
CA SER A 23 4.32 -0.87 -9.42
C SER A 23 3.99 -2.33 -9.68
N GLN A 24 3.38 -2.99 -8.71
CA GLN A 24 2.90 -4.36 -8.87
C GLN A 24 1.47 -4.31 -9.36
N GLU A 25 1.22 -4.84 -10.56
CA GLU A 25 -0.15 -5.09 -11.02
C GLU A 25 -0.64 -6.38 -10.34
N VAL A 26 -1.09 -6.25 -9.09
CA VAL A 26 -1.63 -7.37 -8.30
C VAL A 26 -3.13 -7.40 -8.49
N GLU A 27 -3.64 -8.45 -9.14
CA GLU A 27 -5.07 -8.69 -9.19
C GLU A 27 -5.60 -8.93 -7.76
N PRO A 28 -6.66 -8.25 -7.31
CA PRO A 28 -7.19 -8.42 -5.96
C PRO A 28 -7.83 -9.80 -5.74
N GLY A 29 -7.80 -10.28 -4.50
CA GLY A 29 -8.70 -11.34 -4.04
C GLY A 29 -10.10 -10.81 -3.73
N LEU A 30 -11.08 -11.72 -3.63
CA LEU A 30 -12.49 -11.38 -3.34
C LEU A 30 -12.79 -11.38 -1.83
N ASP A 31 -11.97 -12.08 -1.06
CA ASP A 31 -12.09 -12.26 0.39
C ASP A 31 -10.70 -12.47 1.03
N PHE A 32 -10.67 -12.69 2.36
CA PHE A 32 -9.43 -12.97 3.08
C PHE A 32 -8.70 -14.24 2.62
N ASP A 33 -9.45 -15.26 2.18
CA ASP A 33 -8.90 -16.57 1.82
C ASP A 33 -8.28 -16.58 0.42
N THR A 34 -8.79 -15.70 -0.46
CA THR A 34 -8.34 -15.52 -1.85
C THR A 34 -7.43 -14.30 -2.06
N ALA A 35 -7.16 -13.54 -1.00
CA ALA A 35 -6.32 -12.35 -1.01
C ALA A 35 -4.95 -12.62 -1.63
N LYS A 36 -4.55 -11.77 -2.59
CA LYS A 36 -3.26 -11.93 -3.26
C LYS A 36 -2.12 -11.30 -2.47
N PRO A 37 -0.94 -11.94 -2.42
CA PRO A 37 0.21 -11.40 -1.69
C PRO A 37 0.72 -10.14 -2.37
N VAL A 38 1.04 -9.14 -1.56
CA VAL A 38 1.74 -7.91 -1.94
C VAL A 38 3.03 -7.88 -1.16
N ASP A 39 4.15 -8.02 -1.87
CA ASP A 39 5.47 -8.10 -1.25
C ASP A 39 5.99 -6.70 -0.89
N LEU A 40 6.27 -6.48 0.39
CA LEU A 40 6.84 -5.24 0.91
C LEU A 40 8.32 -5.36 1.27
N SER A 41 9.01 -6.40 0.81
CA SER A 41 10.45 -6.63 1.06
C SER A 41 11.35 -5.47 0.60
N THR A 42 10.92 -4.71 -0.41
CA THR A 42 11.59 -3.50 -0.94
C THR A 42 11.24 -2.22 -0.19
N GLY A 43 10.37 -2.30 0.83
CA GLY A 43 9.93 -1.19 1.67
C GLY A 43 8.63 -0.53 1.22
N SER A 44 8.17 -0.74 -0.02
CA SER A 44 6.89 -0.22 -0.51
C SER A 44 6.37 -1.00 -1.72
N ALA A 45 5.05 -0.98 -1.91
CA ALA A 45 4.40 -1.45 -3.12
C ALA A 45 3.27 -0.47 -3.50
N SER A 46 3.01 -0.35 -4.79
CA SER A 46 1.88 0.42 -5.31
C SER A 46 0.85 -0.52 -5.92
N ILE A 47 -0.43 -0.25 -5.64
CA ILE A 47 -1.58 -1.04 -6.07
C ILE A 47 -2.58 -0.08 -6.73
N SER A 48 -3.17 -0.51 -7.84
CA SER A 48 -4.27 0.20 -8.50
C SER A 48 -5.41 -0.77 -8.78
N GLY A 49 -6.65 -0.28 -8.80
CA GLY A 49 -7.83 -1.10 -9.06
C GLY A 49 -9.10 -0.27 -9.10
N SER A 50 -10.20 -0.89 -9.52
CA SER A 50 -11.51 -0.24 -9.65
C SER A 50 -12.63 -1.15 -9.15
N LEU A 51 -13.45 -0.65 -8.23
CA LEU A 51 -14.65 -1.33 -7.75
C LEU A 51 -15.82 -0.95 -8.67
N THR A 52 -16.10 -1.77 -9.68
CA THR A 52 -17.09 -1.47 -10.74
C THR A 52 -18.16 -2.53 -10.90
N LYS A 53 -18.02 -3.70 -10.27
CA LYS A 53 -19.04 -4.73 -10.31
C LYS A 53 -20.23 -4.33 -9.43
N ILE A 54 -21.42 -4.74 -9.86
CA ILE A 54 -22.68 -4.42 -9.18
C ILE A 54 -22.82 -5.38 -8.00
N PHE A 55 -22.81 -4.85 -6.77
CA PHE A 55 -22.82 -5.55 -5.48
C PHE A 55 -21.56 -6.39 -5.16
N GLU A 56 -21.09 -6.25 -3.91
CA GLU A 56 -20.00 -7.04 -3.30
C GLU A 56 -18.65 -7.06 -4.07
N ASP A 57 -18.34 -5.99 -4.80
CA ASP A 57 -17.00 -5.79 -5.35
C ASP A 57 -16.06 -5.36 -4.21
N ASN A 58 -15.23 -6.29 -3.74
CA ASN A 58 -14.25 -6.04 -2.70
C ASN A 58 -12.87 -6.42 -3.22
N HIS A 59 -11.86 -5.63 -2.85
CA HIS A 59 -10.47 -5.90 -3.18
C HIS A 59 -9.69 -6.26 -1.91
N TYR A 60 -9.25 -7.51 -1.81
CA TYR A 60 -8.44 -8.00 -0.70
C TYR A 60 -6.99 -8.24 -1.14
N TYR A 61 -6.06 -7.74 -0.33
CA TYR A 61 -4.62 -7.90 -0.50
C TYR A 61 -4.01 -8.37 0.82
N MET A 62 -3.02 -9.25 0.73
CA MET A 62 -2.26 -9.74 1.87
C MET A 62 -0.84 -9.18 1.84
N PHE A 63 -0.52 -8.27 2.75
CA PHE A 63 0.85 -7.75 2.85
C PHE A 63 1.77 -8.82 3.44
N THR A 64 2.85 -9.14 2.71
CA THR A 64 3.84 -10.15 3.12
C THR A 64 5.22 -9.53 3.32
N ASN A 65 6.11 -10.27 3.99
CA ASN A 65 7.48 -9.85 4.29
C ASN A 65 7.58 -8.55 5.12
N LEU A 66 6.60 -8.36 6.00
CA LEU A 66 6.59 -7.29 7.00
C LEU A 66 7.59 -7.61 8.13
N LYS A 67 8.26 -6.57 8.63
CA LYS A 67 9.16 -6.67 9.79
C LYS A 67 8.46 -6.21 11.06
N SER A 68 8.77 -6.86 12.19
CA SER A 68 8.26 -6.48 13.50
C SER A 68 8.72 -5.07 13.91
N GLY A 69 7.88 -4.34 14.66
CA GLY A 69 8.20 -2.98 15.12
C GLY A 69 8.21 -1.89 14.02
N VAL A 70 7.77 -2.20 12.79
CA VAL A 70 7.68 -1.24 11.69
C VAL A 70 6.28 -0.65 11.59
N GLN A 71 6.20 0.62 11.22
CA GLN A 71 4.95 1.29 10.88
C GLN A 71 4.55 0.96 9.45
N ILE A 72 3.35 0.41 9.27
CA ILE A 72 2.70 0.27 7.96
C ILE A 72 1.91 1.55 7.70
N SER A 73 2.08 2.13 6.53
CA SER A 73 1.30 3.27 6.06
C SER A 73 0.63 2.93 4.73
N ILE A 74 -0.69 3.09 4.66
CA ILE A 74 -1.49 2.96 3.44
C ILE A 74 -1.91 4.36 3.04
N SER A 75 -1.43 4.82 1.89
CA SER A 75 -1.80 6.12 1.33
C SER A 75 -2.30 5.96 -0.11
N GLY A 76 -3.32 6.72 -0.47
CA GLY A 76 -3.90 6.62 -1.80
C GLY A 76 -5.06 7.57 -2.04
N SER A 77 -5.66 7.43 -3.22
CA SER A 77 -6.81 8.22 -3.65
C SER A 77 -7.92 7.31 -4.16
N LEU A 78 -9.15 7.58 -3.72
CA LEU A 78 -10.37 6.94 -4.21
C LEU A 78 -11.14 7.96 -5.06
N LYS A 79 -11.45 7.59 -6.30
CA LYS A 79 -12.27 8.40 -7.21
C LYS A 79 -13.62 7.74 -7.41
N GLY A 80 -14.70 8.44 -7.05
CA GLY A 80 -16.05 7.90 -7.23
C GLY A 80 -16.46 7.90 -8.70
N ILE A 81 -16.85 6.74 -9.22
CA ILE A 81 -17.52 6.61 -10.52
C ILE A 81 -19.01 6.90 -10.35
N GLU A 82 -19.60 6.34 -9.29
CA GLU A 82 -20.93 6.66 -8.78
C GLU A 82 -20.86 6.93 -7.26
N PRO A 83 -21.85 7.61 -6.65
CA PRO A 83 -21.87 7.84 -5.22
C PRO A 83 -21.97 6.52 -4.45
N GLY A 84 -21.10 6.32 -3.47
CA GLY A 84 -21.11 5.11 -2.65
C GLY A 84 -20.42 5.30 -1.30
N LEU A 85 -20.71 4.39 -0.38
CA LEU A 85 -19.94 4.22 0.84
C LEU A 85 -18.78 3.26 0.53
N THR A 86 -17.56 3.67 0.86
CA THR A 86 -16.35 2.87 0.68
C THR A 86 -15.62 2.75 2.00
N THR A 87 -15.13 1.54 2.28
CA THR A 87 -14.30 1.25 3.45
C THR A 87 -12.91 0.86 2.99
N VAL A 88 -11.89 1.46 3.60
CA VAL A 88 -10.50 0.98 3.50
C VAL A 88 -10.05 0.60 4.90
N SER A 89 -9.60 -0.64 5.08
CA SER A 89 -9.23 -1.15 6.39
C SER A 89 -8.04 -2.10 6.31
N LEU A 90 -7.25 -2.11 7.39
CA LEU A 90 -6.18 -3.05 7.63
C LEU A 90 -6.64 -4.06 8.69
N TYR A 91 -6.33 -5.34 8.46
CA TYR A 91 -6.67 -6.43 9.35
C TYR A 91 -5.42 -7.21 9.77
N SER A 92 -5.46 -7.84 10.93
CA SER A 92 -4.44 -8.78 11.39
C SER A 92 -4.54 -10.11 10.62
N PRO A 93 -3.52 -10.99 10.70
CA PRO A 93 -3.61 -12.35 10.19
C PRO A 93 -4.77 -13.15 10.80
N SER A 94 -5.19 -12.82 12.03
CA SER A 94 -6.36 -13.38 12.71
C SER A 94 -7.68 -12.72 12.32
N ARG A 95 -7.69 -11.87 11.28
CA ARG A 95 -8.87 -11.15 10.74
C ARG A 95 -9.49 -10.12 11.69
N ALA A 96 -8.76 -9.71 12.74
CA ALA A 96 -9.20 -8.60 13.58
C ALA A 96 -8.91 -7.26 12.87
N ARG A 97 -9.89 -6.35 12.80
CA ARG A 97 -9.68 -5.00 12.23
C ARG A 97 -8.69 -4.24 13.11
N LEU A 98 -7.59 -3.79 12.52
CA LEU A 98 -6.54 -3.03 13.20
C LEU A 98 -6.82 -1.52 13.10
N ILE A 99 -7.08 -1.06 11.88
CA ILE A 99 -7.43 0.33 11.58
C ILE A 99 -8.28 0.38 10.32
N GLY A 100 -9.09 1.42 10.15
CA GLY A 100 -9.75 1.69 8.88
C GLY A 100 -10.55 2.99 8.89
N ILE A 101 -11.04 3.33 7.70
CA ILE A 101 -11.87 4.50 7.45
C ILE A 101 -13.04 4.11 6.58
N ASP A 102 -14.22 4.62 6.95
CA ASP A 102 -15.44 4.52 6.16
C ASP A 102 -15.74 5.92 5.64
N GLN A 103 -15.97 6.05 4.33
CA GLN A 103 -16.17 7.36 3.71
C GLN A 103 -17.15 7.30 2.55
N VAL A 104 -17.96 8.37 2.43
CA VAL A 104 -18.80 8.57 1.26
C VAL A 104 -17.95 9.20 0.16
N VAL A 105 -17.84 8.50 -0.96
CA VAL A 105 -17.18 8.99 -2.17
C VAL A 105 -18.25 9.33 -3.18
N GLY A 106 -18.44 10.63 -3.45
CA GLY A 106 -19.39 11.11 -4.45
C GLY A 106 -18.90 10.89 -5.89
N LYS A 107 -19.82 10.97 -6.84
CA LYS A 107 -19.49 10.90 -8.28
C LYS A 107 -18.46 11.96 -8.67
N ASN A 108 -17.41 11.55 -9.36
CA ASN A 108 -16.24 12.35 -9.76
C ASN A 108 -15.49 13.04 -8.61
N VAL A 109 -15.82 12.75 -7.35
CA VAL A 109 -15.09 13.26 -6.19
C VAL A 109 -13.89 12.37 -5.93
N ILE A 110 -12.74 13.00 -5.63
CA ILE A 110 -11.54 12.32 -5.17
C ILE A 110 -11.44 12.48 -3.65
N LYS A 111 -11.32 11.36 -2.93
CA LYS A 111 -11.03 11.32 -1.50
C LYS A 111 -9.65 10.72 -1.27
N LYS A 112 -8.86 11.35 -0.41
CA LYS A 112 -7.58 10.79 0.02
C LYS A 112 -7.84 9.77 1.14
N VAL A 113 -7.03 8.73 1.16
CA VAL A 113 -6.98 7.74 2.24
C VAL A 113 -5.57 7.76 2.82
N GLU A 114 -5.49 7.87 4.13
CA GLU A 114 -4.24 7.80 4.89
C GLU A 114 -4.52 6.98 6.14
N LEU A 115 -3.95 5.78 6.21
CA LEU A 115 -4.01 4.92 7.38
C LEU A 115 -2.59 4.61 7.83
N SER A 116 -2.37 4.55 9.13
CA SER A 116 -1.07 4.18 9.68
C SER A 116 -1.22 3.30 10.91
N TYR A 117 -0.43 2.23 10.98
CA TYR A 117 -0.49 1.26 12.06
C TYR A 117 0.91 0.78 12.42
N LEU A 118 1.26 0.81 13.71
CA LEU A 118 2.52 0.28 14.21
C LEU A 118 2.37 -1.21 14.49
N LEU A 119 3.12 -2.05 13.75
CA LEU A 119 3.18 -3.47 14.06
C LEU A 119 3.82 -3.67 15.43
N ALA A 120 3.16 -4.47 16.27
CA ALA A 120 3.71 -4.84 17.55
C ALA A 120 5.08 -5.50 17.33
N TYR A 121 6.02 -5.20 18.24
CA TYR A 121 7.31 -5.86 18.24
C TYR A 121 7.13 -7.32 18.66
N ASP A 122 7.63 -8.23 17.83
CA ASP A 122 7.71 -9.65 18.12
C ASP A 122 9.19 -10.03 18.03
N PRO A 123 9.86 -10.32 19.16
CA PRO A 123 11.29 -10.64 19.18
C PRO A 123 11.62 -11.99 18.52
N THR A 124 10.60 -12.78 18.15
CA THR A 124 10.78 -14.08 17.50
C THR A 124 10.73 -14.00 15.97
N ASN A 125 10.45 -12.81 15.41
CA ASN A 125 10.29 -12.54 13.97
C ASN A 125 11.20 -11.40 13.50
#